data_AF-A0A3Q0FJZ2-F1
#
_entry.id   AF-A0A3Q0FJZ2-F1
#
_cell.length_a   1.000
_cell.length_b   1.000
_cell.length_c   1.000
_cell.angle_alpha   90.00
_cell.angle_beta   90.00
_cell.angle_gamma   90.00
#
_symmetry.space_group_name_H-M   'P 1'
#
loop_
_entity.id
_entity.type
_entity.pdbx_description
1 polymer ?
#
loop_
_entity_poly.entity_id
_entity_poly.type
_entity_poly.pdbx_seq_one_letter_code
_entity_poly.pdbx_strand_id
1 'polypeptide(L)'
;MAEAELHKERLQAIAEKRKRQTEIEDKRQQLEDQILQLQHFKSKALREKWLVQGIPAGSAEEEEARRRQSEEDELKVKELEDNIHRIQPIMSKETQIVAASFQILIKPAFELCRKLSALIRRTSEHHAQEKWKSPMQQIYLLPGLETLQREEALTAKSLLFKQKIVLDGSSDVAMMVQELCERQRSVWEANLLLE
;
A
#
# COMPACT_ATOMS: atom_id res chain seq x y z
N MET A 1 -27.54 22.24 -7.24
CA MET A 1 -28.24 21.05 -7.79
C MET A 1 -27.30 20.20 -8.65
N ALA A 2 -26.60 20.78 -9.64
CA ALA A 2 -25.64 20.05 -10.49
C ALA A 2 -24.48 19.35 -9.74
N GLU A 3 -23.92 19.95 -8.69
CA GLU A 3 -22.83 19.32 -7.90
C GLU A 3 -23.30 18.08 -7.13
N ALA A 4 -24.56 18.07 -6.69
CA ALA A 4 -25.14 16.93 -5.96
C ALA A 4 -25.43 15.75 -6.91
N GLU A 5 -25.86 16.03 -8.13
CA GLU A 5 -26.04 15.03 -9.20
C GLU A 5 -24.68 14.43 -9.61
N LEU A 6 -23.67 15.25 -9.84
CA LEU A 6 -22.30 14.80 -10.13
C LEU A 6 -21.72 13.93 -9.00
N HIS A 7 -21.97 14.31 -7.75
CA HIS A 7 -21.51 13.53 -6.60
C HIS A 7 -22.19 12.15 -6.55
N LYS A 8 -23.49 12.10 -6.83
CA LYS A 8 -24.25 10.84 -6.92
C LYS A 8 -23.73 9.95 -8.05
N GLU A 9 -23.46 10.50 -9.23
CA GLU A 9 -22.87 9.78 -10.36
C GLU A 9 -21.48 9.22 -10.03
N ARG A 10 -20.63 10.00 -9.34
CA ARG A 10 -19.31 9.52 -8.87
C ARG A 10 -19.44 8.35 -7.90
N LEU A 11 -20.36 8.43 -6.94
CA LEU A 11 -20.59 7.35 -5.98
C LEU A 11 -21.10 6.08 -6.67
N GLN A 12 -22.00 6.22 -7.65
CA GLN A 12 -22.47 5.11 -8.47
C GLN A 12 -21.34 4.47 -9.28
N ALA A 13 -20.50 5.27 -9.93
CA ALA A 13 -19.34 4.77 -10.68
C ALA A 13 -18.34 4.03 -9.77
N ILE A 14 -18.13 4.50 -8.53
CA ILE A 14 -17.29 3.80 -7.54
C ILE A 14 -17.92 2.45 -7.14
N ALA A 15 -19.22 2.43 -6.87
CA ALA A 15 -19.93 1.20 -6.51
C ALA A 15 -19.89 0.17 -7.64
N GLU A 16 -20.15 0.57 -8.88
CA GLU A 16 -20.03 -0.31 -10.03
C GLU A 16 -18.60 -0.81 -10.26
N LYS A 17 -17.60 0.06 -10.08
CA LYS A 17 -16.19 -0.33 -10.18
C LYS A 17 -15.86 -1.40 -9.13
N ARG A 18 -16.29 -1.22 -7.88
CA ARG A 18 -16.09 -2.22 -6.81
C ARG A 18 -16.75 -3.55 -7.14
N LYS A 19 -17.99 -3.52 -7.65
CA LYS A 19 -18.70 -4.73 -8.09
C LYS A 19 -17.96 -5.47 -9.21
N ARG A 20 -17.49 -4.74 -10.24
CA ARG A 20 -16.68 -5.36 -11.31
C ARG A 20 -15.37 -5.92 -10.76
N GLN A 21 -14.77 -5.25 -9.78
CA GLN A 21 -13.53 -5.72 -9.15
C GLN A 21 -13.72 -7.04 -8.40
N THR A 22 -14.82 -7.20 -7.64
CA THR A 22 -15.12 -8.45 -6.93
C THR A 22 -15.43 -9.58 -7.90
N GLU A 23 -16.23 -9.32 -8.94
CA GLU A 23 -16.53 -10.33 -9.98
C GLU A 23 -15.27 -10.82 -10.72
N ILE A 24 -14.29 -9.94 -10.89
CA ILE A 24 -12.99 -10.31 -11.46
C ILE A 24 -12.23 -11.19 -10.49
N GLU A 25 -12.10 -10.79 -9.23
CA GLU A 25 -11.37 -11.56 -8.21
C GLU A 25 -11.98 -12.96 -8.02
N ASP A 26 -13.31 -13.07 -8.00
CA ASP A 26 -14.02 -14.34 -7.92
C ASP A 26 -13.66 -15.25 -9.10
N LYS A 27 -13.59 -14.70 -10.33
CA LYS A 27 -13.16 -15.45 -11.52
C LYS A 27 -11.68 -15.84 -11.47
N ARG A 28 -10.82 -15.02 -10.86
CA ARG A 28 -9.40 -15.36 -10.67
C ARG A 28 -9.27 -16.54 -9.72
N GLN A 29 -9.98 -16.51 -8.60
CA GLN A 29 -9.96 -17.60 -7.65
C GLN A 29 -10.50 -18.91 -8.28
N GLN A 30 -11.58 -18.82 -9.05
CA GLN A 30 -12.09 -19.97 -9.82
C GLN A 30 -11.05 -20.56 -10.78
N LEU A 31 -10.23 -19.72 -11.42
CA LEU A 31 -9.17 -20.21 -12.31
C LEU A 31 -8.04 -20.89 -11.57
N GLU A 32 -7.62 -20.33 -10.43
CA GLU A 32 -6.60 -20.95 -9.58
C GLU A 32 -7.06 -22.33 -9.11
N ASP A 33 -8.33 -22.45 -8.71
CA ASP A 33 -8.94 -23.72 -8.36
C ASP A 33 -8.96 -24.70 -9.55
N GLN A 34 -9.33 -24.24 -10.75
CA GLN A 34 -9.31 -25.07 -11.97
C GLN A 34 -7.90 -25.52 -12.36
N ILE A 35 -6.89 -24.66 -12.21
CA ILE A 35 -5.48 -25.00 -12.45
C ILE A 35 -5.04 -26.09 -11.47
N LEU A 36 -5.39 -25.95 -10.19
CA LEU A 36 -5.07 -26.94 -9.16
C LEU A 36 -5.75 -28.28 -9.44
N GLN A 37 -7.04 -28.26 -9.82
CA GLN A 37 -7.78 -29.44 -10.22
C GLN A 37 -7.15 -30.13 -11.43
N LEU A 38 -6.74 -29.37 -12.45
CA LEU A 38 -6.08 -29.89 -13.62
C LEU A 38 -4.74 -30.56 -13.27
N GLN A 39 -3.95 -29.96 -12.38
CA GLN A 39 -2.73 -30.58 -11.89
C GLN A 39 -3.03 -31.90 -11.14
N HIS A 40 -4.08 -31.92 -10.34
CA HIS A 40 -4.52 -33.13 -9.63
C HIS A 40 -4.92 -34.24 -10.60
N PHE A 41 -5.80 -33.96 -11.57
CA PHE A 41 -6.22 -34.95 -12.58
C PHE A 41 -5.05 -35.45 -13.43
N LYS A 42 -4.14 -34.57 -13.86
CA LYS A 42 -2.91 -34.99 -14.56
C LYS A 42 -2.06 -35.94 -13.74
N SER A 43 -1.89 -35.64 -12.44
CA SER A 43 -1.11 -36.47 -11.52
C SER A 43 -1.82 -37.81 -11.24
N LYS A 44 -3.14 -37.80 -11.12
CA LYS A 44 -4.00 -38.97 -10.92
C LYS A 44 -3.95 -39.90 -12.14
N ALA A 45 -4.19 -39.39 -13.34
CA ALA A 45 -4.14 -40.16 -14.58
C ALA A 45 -2.75 -40.78 -14.80
N LEU A 46 -1.67 -40.03 -14.52
CA LEU A 46 -0.32 -40.58 -14.58
C LEU A 46 -0.14 -41.73 -13.58
N ARG A 47 -0.52 -41.53 -12.31
CA ARG A 47 -0.42 -42.56 -11.28
C ARG A 47 -1.20 -43.82 -11.64
N GLU A 48 -2.44 -43.68 -12.11
CA GLU A 48 -3.28 -44.80 -12.52
C GLU A 48 -2.65 -45.57 -13.69
N LYS A 49 -2.12 -44.87 -14.70
CA LYS A 49 -1.38 -45.48 -15.81
C LYS A 49 -0.16 -46.28 -15.32
N TRP A 50 0.59 -45.77 -14.36
CA TRP A 50 1.73 -46.49 -13.75
C TRP A 50 1.30 -47.71 -12.93
N LEU A 51 0.20 -47.61 -12.16
CA LEU A 51 -0.33 -48.72 -11.37
C LEU A 51 -0.83 -49.88 -12.24
N VAL A 52 -1.43 -49.57 -13.40
CA VAL A 52 -2.04 -50.56 -14.30
C VAL A 52 -1.00 -51.26 -15.19
N GLN A 53 0.12 -50.61 -15.52
CA GLN A 53 1.17 -51.20 -16.36
C GLN A 53 1.82 -52.47 -15.78
N GLY A 54 1.71 -52.71 -14.47
CA GLY A 54 2.29 -53.89 -13.80
C GLY A 54 1.29 -55.01 -13.44
N ILE A 55 -0.02 -54.81 -13.66
CA ILE A 55 -1.07 -55.72 -13.18
C ILE A 55 -1.95 -56.16 -14.37
N PRO A 56 -1.82 -57.40 -14.88
CA PRO A 56 -2.73 -57.91 -15.90
C PRO A 56 -4.18 -57.86 -15.38
N ALA A 57 -5.13 -57.43 -16.22
CA ALA A 57 -6.55 -57.39 -15.85
C ALA A 57 -7.01 -58.78 -15.42
N GLY A 58 -7.69 -58.90 -14.28
CA GLY A 58 -8.25 -60.18 -13.84
C GLY A 58 -9.45 -60.62 -14.68
N SER A 59 -10.12 -59.68 -15.35
CA SER A 59 -11.25 -59.91 -16.25
C SER A 59 -11.34 -58.84 -17.35
N ALA A 60 -12.07 -59.14 -18.43
CA ALA A 60 -12.34 -58.17 -19.51
C ALA A 60 -13.15 -56.95 -19.03
N GLU A 61 -14.02 -57.15 -18.04
CA GLU A 61 -14.87 -56.10 -17.48
C GLU A 61 -14.07 -55.11 -16.62
N GLU A 62 -13.03 -55.61 -15.93
CA GLU A 62 -12.06 -54.79 -15.20
C GLU A 62 -11.17 -53.99 -16.14
N GLU A 63 -10.78 -54.54 -17.30
CA GLU A 63 -10.06 -53.81 -18.35
C GLU A 63 -10.91 -52.70 -18.98
N GLU A 64 -12.19 -52.95 -19.26
CA GLU A 64 -13.11 -51.93 -19.77
C GLU A 64 -13.40 -50.84 -18.74
N ALA A 65 -13.54 -51.18 -17.45
CA ALA A 65 -13.71 -50.19 -16.39
C ALA A 65 -12.49 -49.27 -16.28
N ARG A 66 -11.27 -49.82 -16.40
CA ARG A 66 -10.02 -49.04 -16.42
C ARG A 66 -9.94 -48.10 -17.62
N ARG A 67 -10.32 -48.58 -18.81
CA ARG A 67 -10.37 -47.74 -20.01
C ARG A 67 -11.35 -46.59 -19.88
N ARG A 68 -12.58 -46.87 -19.44
CA ARG A 68 -13.61 -45.83 -19.24
C ARG A 68 -13.16 -44.76 -18.24
N GLN A 69 -12.53 -45.16 -17.15
CA GLN A 69 -11.99 -44.21 -16.17
C GLN A 69 -10.86 -43.34 -16.73
N SER A 70 -9.92 -43.94 -17.50
CA SER A 70 -8.85 -43.19 -18.16
C SER A 70 -9.39 -42.20 -19.19
N GLU A 71 -10.38 -42.61 -19.99
CA GLU A 71 -11.03 -41.75 -20.98
C GLU A 71 -11.79 -40.60 -20.31
N GLU A 72 -12.49 -40.85 -19.20
CA GLU A 72 -13.19 -39.81 -18.45
C GLU A 72 -12.24 -38.78 -17.82
N ASP A 73 -11.11 -39.24 -17.25
CA ASP A 73 -10.09 -38.35 -16.70
C ASP A 73 -9.39 -37.54 -17.83
N GLU A 74 -9.14 -38.13 -19.00
CA GLU A 74 -8.61 -37.41 -20.17
C GLU A 74 -9.57 -36.33 -20.70
N LEU A 75 -10.87 -36.63 -20.73
CA LEU A 75 -11.90 -35.65 -21.13
C LEU A 75 -11.96 -34.47 -20.16
N LYS A 76 -11.94 -34.73 -18.84
CA LYS A 76 -11.90 -33.69 -17.81
C LYS A 76 -10.65 -32.82 -17.90
N VAL A 77 -9.49 -33.42 -18.19
CA VAL A 77 -8.25 -32.67 -18.42
C VAL A 77 -8.39 -31.73 -19.61
N LYS A 78 -8.91 -32.22 -20.75
CA LYS A 78 -9.14 -31.37 -21.94
C LYS A 78 -10.08 -30.20 -21.65
N GLU A 79 -11.19 -30.47 -20.98
CA GLU A 79 -12.15 -29.41 -20.62
C GLU A 79 -11.53 -28.34 -19.72
N LEU A 80 -10.74 -28.74 -18.73
CA LEU A 80 -10.01 -27.82 -17.86
C LEU A 80 -8.92 -27.05 -18.62
N GLU A 81 -8.19 -27.69 -19.53
CA GLU A 81 -7.19 -27.05 -20.40
C GLU A 81 -7.82 -25.98 -21.30
N ASP A 82 -8.97 -26.28 -21.90
CA ASP A 82 -9.71 -25.36 -22.76
C ASP A 82 -10.25 -24.17 -21.98
N ASN A 83 -10.81 -24.40 -20.78
CA ASN A 83 -11.28 -23.33 -19.91
C ASN A 83 -10.15 -22.40 -19.46
N ILE A 84 -8.99 -22.95 -19.05
CA ILE A 84 -7.82 -22.15 -18.68
C ILE A 84 -7.32 -21.33 -19.88
N HIS A 85 -7.19 -21.93 -21.06
CA HIS A 85 -6.76 -21.23 -22.27
C HIS A 85 -7.67 -20.05 -22.63
N ARG A 86 -8.99 -20.19 -22.43
CA ARG A 86 -9.94 -19.12 -22.74
C ARG A 86 -9.84 -17.94 -21.77
N ILE A 87 -9.55 -18.20 -20.50
CA ILE A 87 -9.65 -17.16 -19.46
C ILE A 87 -8.29 -16.51 -19.14
N GLN A 88 -7.18 -17.25 -19.29
CA GLN A 88 -5.81 -16.73 -19.14
C GLN A 88 -5.52 -15.41 -19.91
N PRO A 89 -5.91 -15.26 -21.20
CA PRO A 89 -5.68 -14.00 -21.92
C PRO A 89 -6.51 -12.83 -21.38
N ILE A 90 -7.67 -13.09 -20.78
CA ILE A 90 -8.52 -12.06 -20.17
C ILE A 90 -7.81 -11.51 -18.93
N MET A 91 -7.30 -12.38 -18.06
CA MET A 91 -6.53 -11.99 -16.88
C MET A 91 -5.24 -11.23 -17.23
N SER A 92 -4.53 -11.66 -18.28
CA SER A 92 -3.31 -10.96 -18.74
C SER A 92 -3.62 -9.54 -19.19
N LYS A 93 -4.71 -9.36 -19.95
CA LYS A 93 -5.18 -8.03 -20.38
C LYS A 93 -5.55 -7.14 -19.19
N GLU A 94 -6.28 -7.66 -18.20
CA GLU A 94 -6.62 -6.88 -17.00
C GLU A 94 -5.39 -6.47 -16.19
N THR A 95 -4.41 -7.37 -16.04
CA THR A 95 -3.13 -7.07 -15.37
C THR A 95 -2.39 -5.95 -16.11
N GLN A 96 -2.38 -5.97 -17.45
CA GLN A 96 -1.83 -4.89 -18.26
C GLN A 96 -2.61 -3.57 -18.09
N ILE A 97 -3.94 -3.62 -18.02
CA ILE A 97 -4.78 -2.44 -17.80
C ILE A 97 -4.51 -1.81 -16.42
N VAL A 98 -4.35 -2.63 -15.37
CA VAL A 98 -4.00 -2.16 -14.03
C VAL A 98 -2.61 -1.53 -14.02
N ALA A 99 -1.62 -2.17 -14.67
CA ALA A 99 -0.28 -1.64 -14.80
C ALA A 99 -0.24 -0.30 -15.56
N ALA A 100 -0.97 -0.21 -16.67
CA ALA A 100 -1.12 1.02 -17.45
C ALA A 100 -1.80 2.14 -16.64
N SER A 101 -2.86 1.80 -15.90
CA SER A 101 -3.57 2.75 -15.02
C SER A 101 -2.65 3.29 -13.92
N PHE A 102 -1.81 2.43 -13.33
CA PHE A 102 -0.79 2.86 -12.37
C PHE A 102 0.19 3.85 -12.99
N GLN A 103 0.62 3.60 -14.23
CA GLN A 103 1.61 4.43 -14.91
C GLN A 103 1.07 5.79 -15.37
N ILE A 104 -0.17 5.83 -15.87
CA ILE A 104 -0.77 7.04 -16.46
C ILE A 104 -1.36 7.96 -15.39
N LEU A 105 -2.02 7.40 -14.37
CA LEU A 105 -2.81 8.20 -13.42
C LEU A 105 -2.18 8.24 -12.02
N ILE A 106 -1.77 7.09 -11.48
CA ILE A 106 -1.38 6.98 -10.07
C ILE A 106 0.04 7.51 -9.84
N LYS A 107 1.02 7.15 -10.69
CA LYS A 107 2.40 7.63 -10.57
C LYS A 107 2.50 9.17 -10.60
N PRO A 108 1.91 9.88 -11.60
CA PRO A 108 1.98 11.34 -11.62
C PRO A 108 1.28 12.00 -10.43
N ALA A 109 0.15 11.45 -9.98
CA ALA A 109 -0.56 11.95 -8.80
C ALA A 109 0.31 11.84 -7.53
N PHE A 110 1.02 10.73 -7.35
CA PHE A 110 1.93 10.55 -6.22
C PHE A 110 3.11 11.53 -6.26
N GLU A 111 3.70 11.75 -7.45
CA GLU A 111 4.77 12.74 -7.62
C GLU A 111 4.30 14.17 -7.33
N LEU A 112 3.10 14.53 -7.75
CA LEU A 112 2.49 15.82 -7.42
C LEU A 112 2.28 15.98 -5.92
N CYS A 113 1.72 14.97 -5.25
CA CYS A 113 1.59 14.97 -3.79
C CYS A 113 2.95 15.15 -3.09
N ARG A 114 3.99 14.44 -3.54
CA ARG A 114 5.36 14.59 -3.01
C ARG A 114 5.91 16.01 -3.21
N LYS A 115 5.71 16.59 -4.40
CA LYS A 115 6.14 17.96 -4.73
C LYS A 115 5.40 18.98 -3.84
N LEU A 116 4.10 18.81 -3.66
CA LEU A 116 3.28 19.66 -2.79
C LEU A 116 3.75 19.59 -1.33
N SER A 117 3.96 18.39 -0.77
CA SER A 117 4.47 18.25 0.59
C SER A 117 5.84 18.93 0.77
N ALA A 118 6.73 18.82 -0.22
CA ALA A 118 8.03 19.48 -0.19
C ALA A 118 7.95 21.02 -0.33
N LEU A 119 6.94 21.55 -1.03
CA LEU A 119 6.67 22.98 -1.10
C LEU A 119 6.09 23.50 0.21
N ILE A 120 5.09 22.81 0.77
CA ILE A 120 4.47 23.14 2.05
C ILE A 120 5.54 23.24 3.15
N ARG A 121 6.43 22.24 3.22
CA ARG A 121 7.55 22.23 4.17
C ARG A 121 8.48 23.45 3.99
N ARG A 122 8.84 23.78 2.74
CA ARG A 122 9.69 24.94 2.46
C ARG A 122 9.01 26.27 2.81
N THR A 123 7.72 26.41 2.51
CA THR A 123 6.95 27.61 2.88
C THR A 123 6.79 27.75 4.38
N SER A 124 6.60 26.65 5.13
CA SER A 124 6.56 26.70 6.60
C SER A 124 7.91 27.06 7.20
N GLU A 125 9.01 26.53 6.65
CA GLU A 125 10.39 26.87 7.08
C GLU A 125 10.72 28.34 6.79
N HIS A 126 10.36 28.84 5.61
CA HIS A 126 10.58 30.24 5.23
C HIS A 126 9.72 31.19 6.06
N HIS A 127 8.45 30.85 6.28
CA HIS A 127 7.54 31.63 7.11
C HIS A 127 8.03 31.68 8.57
N ALA A 128 8.56 30.58 9.09
CA ALA A 128 9.24 30.58 10.38
C ALA A 128 10.47 31.51 10.34
N GLN A 129 11.38 31.35 9.37
CA GLN A 129 12.58 32.20 9.31
C GLN A 129 12.26 33.70 9.21
N GLU A 130 11.30 34.12 8.38
CA GLU A 130 10.96 35.55 8.24
C GLU A 130 10.24 36.11 9.46
N LYS A 131 9.27 35.38 10.01
CA LYS A 131 8.50 35.80 11.19
C LYS A 131 9.39 35.94 12.43
N TRP A 132 10.45 35.14 12.54
CA TRP A 132 11.35 35.12 13.70
C TRP A 132 12.66 35.90 13.50
N LYS A 133 13.00 36.32 12.28
CA LYS A 133 14.13 37.24 12.00
C LYS A 133 13.92 38.60 12.67
N SER A 134 12.72 39.18 12.57
CA SER A 134 12.42 40.51 13.11
C SER A 134 12.52 40.57 14.66
N PRO A 135 11.91 39.65 15.45
CA PRO A 135 12.04 39.65 16.90
C PRO A 135 13.44 39.28 17.42
N MET A 136 14.18 38.38 16.75
CA MET A 136 15.56 38.06 17.15
C MET A 136 16.52 39.22 16.87
N GLN A 137 16.40 39.89 15.72
CA GLN A 137 17.19 41.09 15.42
C GLN A 137 16.93 42.23 16.42
N GLN A 138 15.70 42.37 16.92
CA GLN A 138 15.35 43.36 17.95
C GLN A 138 16.01 43.07 19.32
N ILE A 139 16.30 41.81 19.66
CA ILE A 139 16.97 41.45 20.94
C ILE A 139 18.44 41.89 20.95
N TYR A 140 19.13 41.78 19.81
CA TYR A 140 20.53 42.20 19.67
C TYR A 140 20.72 43.73 19.69
N LEU A 141 19.64 44.50 19.48
CA LEU A 141 19.65 45.96 19.46
C LEU A 141 19.32 46.61 20.83
N LEU A 142 18.99 45.82 21.87
CA LEU A 142 18.70 46.34 23.21
C LEU A 142 20.00 46.61 24.00
N PRO A 143 20.37 47.88 24.28
CA PRO A 143 21.56 48.20 25.05
C PRO A 143 21.32 47.88 26.54
N GLY A 144 22.29 47.23 27.18
CA GLY A 144 22.29 47.06 28.65
C GLY A 144 21.83 45.72 29.24
N LEU A 145 21.49 44.70 28.43
CA LEU A 145 21.37 43.35 28.98
C LEU A 145 22.76 42.68 29.07
N GLU A 146 23.14 42.28 30.28
CA GLU A 146 24.31 41.42 30.52
C GLU A 146 24.16 40.08 29.77
N THR A 147 25.28 39.49 29.37
CA THR A 147 25.33 38.35 28.44
C THR A 147 24.49 37.15 28.88
N LEU A 148 24.46 36.86 30.19
CA LEU A 148 23.65 35.78 30.78
C LEU A 148 22.13 36.03 30.67
N GLN A 149 21.68 37.26 30.93
CA GLN A 149 20.25 37.61 30.80
C GLN A 149 19.76 37.58 29.35
N ARG A 150 20.66 37.83 28.38
CA ARG A 150 20.35 37.67 26.95
C ARG A 150 20.18 36.20 26.56
N GLU A 151 21.04 35.30 27.06
CA GLU A 151 20.93 33.86 26.79
C GLU A 151 19.68 33.25 27.44
N GLU A 152 19.35 33.64 28.67
CA GLU A 152 18.11 33.23 29.34
C GLU A 152 16.86 33.73 28.59
N ALA A 153 16.86 34.98 28.10
CA ALA A 153 15.75 35.53 27.31
C ALA A 153 15.57 34.83 25.95
N LEU A 154 16.68 34.43 25.30
CA LEU A 154 16.64 33.63 24.07
C LEU A 154 16.13 32.20 24.35
N THR A 155 16.54 31.61 25.46
CA THR A 155 16.12 30.26 25.89
C THR A 155 14.63 30.23 26.28
N ALA A 156 14.14 31.22 27.01
CA ALA A 156 12.73 31.36 27.37
C ALA A 156 11.84 31.58 26.14
N LYS A 157 12.27 32.39 25.17
CA LYS A 157 11.55 32.56 23.89
C LYS A 157 11.57 31.27 23.04
N SER A 158 12.64 30.49 23.09
CA SER A 158 12.73 29.17 22.45
C SER A 158 11.79 28.14 23.09
N LEU A 159 11.59 28.19 24.41
CA LEU A 159 10.62 27.34 25.12
C LEU A 159 9.16 27.73 24.81
N LEU A 160 8.85 29.03 24.78
CA LEU A 160 7.54 29.53 24.36
C LEU A 160 7.23 29.18 22.89
N PHE A 161 8.27 29.11 22.04
CA PHE A 161 8.17 28.63 20.66
C PHE A 161 7.79 27.14 20.59
N LYS A 162 8.41 26.27 21.41
CA LYS A 162 8.01 24.86 21.52
C LYS A 162 6.54 24.72 21.96
N GLN A 163 6.10 25.55 22.90
CA GLN A 163 4.73 25.53 23.41
C GLN A 163 3.69 26.03 22.39
N LYS A 164 4.03 27.04 21.58
CA LYS A 164 3.17 27.59 20.52
C LYS A 164 2.96 26.62 19.36
N ILE A 165 4.00 25.88 18.96
CA ILE A 165 3.92 24.85 17.90
C ILE A 165 3.01 23.69 18.32
N VAL A 166 3.03 23.32 19.60
CA VAL A 166 2.14 22.29 20.17
C VAL A 166 0.67 22.73 20.13
N LEU A 167 0.39 24.04 20.28
CA LEU A 167 -0.97 24.58 20.35
C LEU A 167 -1.62 24.86 18.98
N ASP A 168 -0.85 25.16 17.92
CA ASP A 168 -1.39 25.58 16.61
C ASP A 168 -1.59 24.42 15.60
N GLY A 169 -1.37 23.15 15.99
CA GLY A 169 -2.06 21.98 15.41
C GLY A 169 -1.60 21.42 14.05
N SER A 170 -0.84 20.32 14.10
CA SER A 170 -1.05 19.14 13.25
C SER A 170 -0.61 17.92 14.06
N SER A 171 -1.56 17.06 14.44
CA SER A 171 -1.39 16.02 15.47
C SER A 171 -0.13 15.15 15.27
N ASP A 172 0.23 14.82 14.03
CA ASP A 172 1.38 13.96 13.73
C ASP A 172 2.72 14.70 13.85
N VAL A 173 2.78 15.97 13.45
CA VAL A 173 4.00 16.79 13.55
C VAL A 173 4.22 17.24 14.99
N ALA A 174 3.15 17.53 15.72
CA ALA A 174 3.21 17.85 17.14
C ALA A 174 3.76 16.66 17.95
N MET A 175 3.29 15.44 17.68
CA MET A 175 3.81 14.20 18.29
C MET A 175 5.29 13.96 17.96
N MET A 176 5.68 14.13 16.70
CA MET A 176 7.05 13.89 16.25
C MET A 176 8.05 14.91 16.83
N VAL A 177 7.63 16.16 17.01
CA VAL A 177 8.43 17.22 17.65
C VAL A 177 8.52 17.02 19.16
N GLN A 178 7.47 16.49 19.79
CA GLN A 178 7.45 16.17 21.20
C GLN A 178 8.41 15.01 21.54
N GLU A 179 8.40 13.94 20.74
CA GLU A 179 9.31 12.80 20.89
C GLU A 179 10.79 13.18 20.67
N LEU A 180 11.06 14.08 19.70
CA LEU A 180 12.41 14.63 19.47
C LEU A 180 12.87 15.54 20.61
N CYS A 181 11.97 16.31 21.22
CA CYS A 181 12.29 17.15 22.37
C CYS A 181 12.55 16.32 23.64
N GLU A 182 11.80 15.25 23.86
CA GLU A 182 12.01 14.33 24.98
C GLU A 182 13.35 13.58 24.85
N ARG A 183 13.69 13.09 23.65
CA ARG A 183 15.02 12.48 23.40
C ARG A 183 16.17 13.44 23.67
N GLN A 184 16.07 14.69 23.22
CA GLN A 184 17.11 15.69 23.44
C GLN A 184 17.22 16.09 24.92
N ARG A 185 16.08 16.13 25.65
CA ARG A 185 16.08 16.34 27.11
C ARG A 185 16.75 15.18 27.84
N SER A 186 16.45 13.93 27.50
CA SER A 186 17.10 12.76 28.12
C SER A 186 18.61 12.70 27.83
N VAL A 187 19.05 13.10 26.63
CA VAL A 187 20.49 13.20 26.30
C VAL A 187 21.17 14.29 27.14
N TRP A 188 20.49 15.41 27.39
CA TRP A 188 21.02 16.50 28.20
C TRP A 188 21.04 16.15 29.70
N GLU A 189 19.98 15.53 30.24
CA GLU A 189 19.92 15.04 31.63
C GLU A 189 20.93 13.93 31.91
N ALA A 190 21.19 13.03 30.94
CA ALA A 190 22.21 11.99 31.08
C ALA A 190 23.64 12.56 31.08
N ASN A 191 23.89 13.66 30.37
CA ASN A 191 25.19 14.35 30.41
C ASN A 191 25.37 15.21 31.67
N LEU A 192 24.28 15.69 32.28
CA LEU A 192 24.33 16.47 33.52
C LEU A 192 24.51 15.59 34.77
N LEU A 193 24.16 14.30 34.72
CA LEU A 193 24.37 13.32 35.80
C LEU A 193 25.76 12.66 35.77
N LEU A 194 26.61 13.01 34.80
CA LEU A 194 27.97 12.52 34.64
C LEU A 194 29.05 13.57 35.03
N GLU A 195 28.64 14.70 35.59
CA GLU A 195 29.49 15.68 36.31
C GLU A 195 29.12 15.72 37.80
#